data_AF-A0A2W5A4S7-F1
#
_entry.id   AF-A0A2W5A4S7-F1
#
_cell.length_a   1.000
_cell.length_b   1.000
_cell.length_c   1.000
_cell.angle_alpha   90.00
_cell.angle_beta   90.00
_cell.angle_gamma   90.00
#
_symmetry.space_group_name_H-M   'P 1'
#
loop_
_entity.id
_entity.type
_entity.pdbx_description
1 polymer ?
#
loop_
_entity_poly.entity_id
_entity_poly.type
_entity_poly.pdbx_seq_one_letter_code
_entity_poly.pdbx_strand_id
1 'polypeptide(L)'
;MLKLFSGVALAALAVVPANAATFMFSFTGTIVSGSGFIYTADNNNVSTVTRMTGAIYDSEIGAGPFTITALSSYAGASNLLYRNAQPYVDFGGISFTTDRGGDFNLGLGGGGFYGLVLNASRLNPFGYGNGGRATSGSTDVGMRLNAVPEPATWAMMIGGFALVGTMIRRRRRSVGSVLA
;
A
#
# COMPACT_ATOMS: atom_id res chain seq x y z
N MET A 1 -4.67 22.03 58.84
CA MET A 1 -5.63 21.45 57.88
C MET A 1 -4.92 21.28 56.55
N LEU A 2 -4.87 20.03 56.08
CA LEU A 2 -3.88 19.49 55.16
C LEU A 2 -4.30 19.67 53.68
N LYS A 3 -3.29 19.92 52.85
CA LYS A 3 -3.32 20.40 51.46
C LYS A 3 -4.14 19.53 50.50
N LEU A 4 -5.04 20.15 49.73
CA LEU A 4 -5.81 19.53 48.63
C LEU A 4 -4.89 19.33 47.41
N PHE A 5 -4.84 18.11 46.89
CA PHE A 5 -3.91 17.69 45.83
C PHE A 5 -4.24 18.29 44.46
N SER A 6 -3.25 18.96 43.89
CA SER A 6 -3.11 19.37 42.50
C SER A 6 -2.96 18.16 41.56
N GLY A 7 -3.36 18.33 40.31
CA GLY A 7 -2.80 17.55 39.19
C GLY A 7 -3.80 17.08 38.14
N VAL A 8 -4.54 17.99 37.52
CA VAL A 8 -5.15 17.69 36.21
C VAL A 8 -4.01 17.73 35.18
N ALA A 9 -3.50 16.56 34.81
CA ALA A 9 -2.52 16.44 33.74
C ALA A 9 -3.22 16.72 32.40
N LEU A 10 -2.96 17.89 31.81
CA LEU A 10 -3.31 18.22 30.44
C LEU A 10 -2.56 17.25 29.51
N ALA A 11 -3.28 16.30 28.91
CA ALA A 11 -2.75 15.50 27.83
C ALA A 11 -2.69 16.38 26.56
N ALA A 12 -1.50 16.85 26.21
CA ALA A 12 -1.27 17.55 24.96
C ALA A 12 -1.52 16.60 23.78
N LEU A 13 -2.57 16.87 23.00
CA LEU A 13 -2.83 16.21 21.73
C LEU A 13 -1.78 16.70 20.71
N ALA A 14 -0.66 15.99 20.63
CA ALA A 14 0.30 16.21 19.55
C ALA A 14 -0.36 15.80 18.23
N VAL A 15 -0.58 16.78 17.34
CA VAL A 15 -0.96 16.53 15.95
C VAL A 15 0.25 15.89 15.27
N VAL A 16 0.23 14.57 15.14
CA VAL A 16 1.26 13.82 14.42
C VAL A 16 0.98 13.99 12.92
N PRO A 17 1.98 14.34 12.09
CA PRO A 17 1.79 14.48 10.64
C PRO A 17 1.24 13.20 10.01
N ALA A 18 0.54 13.35 8.87
CA ALA A 18 0.01 12.24 8.09
C ALA A 18 1.14 11.27 7.72
N ASN A 19 1.10 10.08 8.31
CA ASN A 19 2.08 9.04 8.02
C ASN A 19 1.87 8.50 6.60
N ALA A 20 2.97 8.11 5.96
CA ALA A 20 2.98 7.35 4.72
C ALA A 20 2.26 6.00 4.92
N ALA A 21 1.27 5.68 4.08
CA ALA A 21 0.67 4.35 4.10
C ALA A 21 1.53 3.35 3.34
N THR A 22 1.43 2.10 3.80
CA THR A 22 1.93 0.93 3.09
C THR A 22 0.75 0.07 2.67
N PHE A 23 0.72 -0.31 1.39
CA PHE A 23 -0.25 -1.23 0.84
C PHE A 23 0.45 -2.45 0.30
N MET A 24 -0.13 -3.62 0.54
CA MET A 24 0.26 -4.83 -0.17
C MET A 24 -0.55 -4.90 -1.47
N PHE A 25 0.14 -5.07 -2.59
CA PHE A 25 -0.50 -5.25 -3.88
C PHE A 25 -0.22 -6.65 -4.43
N SER A 26 -1.14 -7.14 -5.24
CA SER A 26 -0.91 -8.29 -6.11
C SER A 26 -1.73 -8.14 -7.38
N PHE A 27 -1.22 -8.68 -8.48
CA PHE A 27 -1.99 -8.79 -9.71
C PHE A 27 -1.73 -10.11 -10.41
N THR A 28 -2.67 -10.53 -11.25
CA THR A 28 -2.57 -11.75 -12.05
C THR A 28 -3.26 -11.56 -13.39
N GLY A 29 -2.56 -11.90 -14.46
CA GLY A 29 -3.07 -12.04 -15.81
C GLY A 29 -2.66 -13.40 -16.39
N THR A 30 -2.98 -13.64 -17.67
CA THR A 30 -2.75 -14.95 -18.31
C THR A 30 -1.29 -15.36 -18.36
N ILE A 31 -0.40 -14.40 -18.58
CA ILE A 31 1.05 -14.61 -18.79
C ILE A 31 1.92 -13.78 -17.85
N VAL A 32 1.28 -12.95 -17.01
CA VAL A 32 1.95 -12.06 -16.07
C VAL A 32 1.37 -12.20 -14.66
N SER A 33 2.19 -12.06 -13.64
CA SER A 33 1.73 -11.94 -12.26
C SER A 33 2.73 -11.14 -11.45
N GLY A 34 2.30 -10.58 -10.33
CA GLY A 34 3.19 -9.77 -9.52
C GLY A 34 2.63 -9.52 -8.14
N SER A 35 3.52 -9.25 -7.19
CA SER A 35 3.11 -8.83 -5.84
C SER A 35 4.22 -8.09 -5.12
N GLY A 36 3.83 -7.33 -4.10
CA GLY A 36 4.77 -6.62 -3.25
C GLY A 36 4.10 -5.51 -2.44
N PHE A 37 4.84 -4.42 -2.21
CA PHE A 37 4.38 -3.29 -1.42
C PHE A 37 4.43 -1.98 -2.21
N ILE A 38 3.40 -1.16 -2.02
CA ILE A 38 3.29 0.23 -2.46
C ILE A 38 3.40 1.11 -1.23
N TYR A 39 4.28 2.11 -1.28
CA TYR A 39 4.42 3.13 -0.25
C TYR A 39 3.91 4.46 -0.82
N THR A 40 3.04 5.15 -0.08
CA THR A 40 2.47 6.44 -0.50
C THR A 40 3.01 7.59 0.34
N ALA A 41 2.97 8.81 -0.20
CA ALA A 41 3.38 10.01 0.53
C ALA A 41 2.46 10.33 1.73
N ASP A 42 1.19 9.93 1.64
CA ASP A 42 0.18 10.21 2.63
C ASP A 42 -0.90 9.10 2.69
N ASN A 43 -1.90 9.33 3.55
CA ASN A 43 -3.06 8.47 3.77
C ASN A 43 -4.34 9.04 3.15
N ASN A 44 -4.28 9.77 2.04
CA ASN A 44 -5.45 10.36 1.36
C ASN A 44 -6.13 9.39 0.39
N ASN A 45 -7.35 9.70 -0.08
CA ASN A 45 -8.04 8.82 -1.04
C ASN A 45 -7.26 8.64 -2.35
N VAL A 46 -6.60 9.72 -2.77
CA VAL A 46 -5.64 9.74 -3.88
C VAL A 46 -4.30 10.13 -3.29
N SER A 47 -3.30 9.29 -3.49
CA SER A 47 -1.98 9.49 -2.90
C SER A 47 -0.87 9.22 -3.91
N THR A 48 0.17 10.04 -3.89
CA THR A 48 1.37 9.80 -4.69
C THR A 48 2.11 8.59 -4.16
N VAL A 49 2.41 7.64 -5.04
CA VAL A 49 3.30 6.52 -4.75
C VAL A 49 4.74 7.04 -4.74
N THR A 50 5.43 6.81 -3.63
CA THR A 50 6.83 7.25 -3.43
C THR A 50 7.82 6.12 -3.60
N ARG A 51 7.37 4.87 -3.44
CA ARG A 51 8.20 3.68 -3.63
C ARG A 51 7.33 2.46 -3.91
N MET A 52 7.89 1.53 -4.67
CA MET A 52 7.37 0.16 -4.80
C MET A 52 8.48 -0.85 -4.58
N THR A 53 8.13 -2.00 -4.01
CA THR A 53 8.99 -3.17 -3.88
C THR A 53 8.19 -4.42 -4.23
N GLY A 54 8.86 -5.50 -4.61
CA GLY A 54 8.19 -6.75 -4.97
C GLY A 54 8.86 -7.47 -6.12
N ALA A 55 8.13 -8.39 -6.73
CA ALA A 55 8.59 -9.12 -7.91
C ALA A 55 7.45 -9.32 -8.91
N ILE A 56 7.81 -9.32 -10.19
CA ILE A 56 6.94 -9.58 -11.34
C ILE A 56 7.41 -10.84 -12.05
N TYR A 57 6.47 -11.63 -12.57
CA TYR A 57 6.72 -12.71 -13.51
C TYR A 57 6.03 -12.34 -14.82
N ASP A 58 6.74 -12.47 -15.93
CA ASP A 58 6.21 -12.25 -17.28
C ASP A 58 6.83 -13.28 -18.23
N SER A 59 6.04 -14.27 -18.64
CA SER A 59 6.53 -15.36 -19.48
C SER A 59 6.84 -14.94 -20.92
N GLU A 60 6.40 -13.77 -21.38
CA GLU A 60 6.80 -13.24 -22.70
C GLU A 60 8.22 -12.67 -22.69
N ILE A 61 8.67 -12.12 -21.54
CA ILE A 61 9.97 -11.45 -21.42
C ILE A 61 11.07 -12.44 -21.01
N GLY A 62 10.76 -13.40 -20.15
CA GLY A 62 11.72 -14.41 -19.73
C GLY A 62 11.29 -15.22 -18.51
N ALA A 63 12.06 -16.25 -18.20
CA ALA A 63 11.79 -17.10 -17.05
C ALA A 63 12.20 -16.43 -15.72
N GLY A 64 11.41 -16.73 -14.68
CA GLY A 64 11.68 -16.34 -13.29
C GLY A 64 11.19 -14.93 -12.91
N PRO A 65 11.37 -14.54 -11.64
CA PRO A 65 10.95 -13.23 -11.15
C PRO A 65 11.90 -12.11 -11.59
N PHE A 66 11.31 -10.95 -11.87
CA PHE A 66 11.95 -9.65 -12.03
C PHE A 66 11.71 -8.83 -10.77
N THR A 67 12.76 -8.41 -10.09
CA THR A 67 12.65 -7.66 -8.83
C THR A 67 12.37 -6.20 -9.11
N ILE A 68 11.40 -5.60 -8.45
CA ILE A 68 11.10 -4.17 -8.54
C ILE A 68 12.19 -3.38 -7.81
N THR A 69 12.85 -2.47 -8.52
CA THR A 69 14.01 -1.71 -8.00
C THR A 69 13.71 -0.23 -7.77
N ALA A 70 12.82 0.37 -8.57
CA ALA A 70 12.47 1.79 -8.47
C ALA A 70 11.11 2.09 -9.12
N LEU A 71 10.59 3.29 -8.88
CA LEU A 71 9.53 3.85 -9.72
C LEU A 71 10.09 4.33 -11.06
N SER A 72 9.25 4.36 -12.08
CA SER A 72 9.59 4.89 -13.41
C SER A 72 8.59 5.96 -13.87
N SER A 73 8.82 6.50 -15.07
CA SER A 73 7.89 7.36 -15.79
C SER A 73 7.36 6.73 -17.08
N TYR A 74 7.58 5.43 -17.27
CA TYR A 74 7.16 4.70 -18.46
C TYR A 74 5.64 4.79 -18.65
N ALA A 75 5.22 4.91 -19.92
CA ALA A 75 3.84 5.13 -20.34
C ALA A 75 3.18 6.43 -19.81
N GLY A 76 3.98 7.42 -19.37
CA GLY A 76 3.43 8.67 -18.85
C GLY A 76 2.80 8.53 -17.46
N ALA A 77 3.35 7.63 -16.63
CA ALA A 77 2.79 7.32 -15.32
C ALA A 77 2.67 8.54 -14.41
N SER A 78 1.46 8.70 -13.84
CA SER A 78 1.19 9.69 -12.79
C SER A 78 1.66 9.20 -11.42
N ASN A 79 1.81 7.88 -11.26
CA ASN A 79 2.17 7.21 -10.01
C ASN A 79 1.22 7.61 -8.87
N LEU A 80 -0.08 7.73 -9.18
CA LEU A 80 -1.14 7.98 -8.20
C LEU A 80 -1.89 6.69 -7.86
N LEU A 81 -2.12 6.48 -6.56
CA LEU A 81 -2.93 5.38 -6.03
C LEU A 81 -4.29 5.88 -5.56
N TYR A 82 -5.35 5.28 -6.08
CA TYR A 82 -6.75 5.54 -5.71
C TYR A 82 -7.25 4.41 -4.82
N ARG A 83 -7.66 4.70 -3.58
CA ARG A 83 -7.93 3.62 -2.60
C ARG A 83 -9.39 3.24 -2.47
N ASN A 84 -10.32 4.17 -2.68
CA ASN A 84 -11.76 3.94 -2.50
C ASN A 84 -12.54 3.80 -3.82
N ALA A 85 -11.85 3.68 -4.95
CA ALA A 85 -12.45 3.43 -6.24
C ALA A 85 -11.61 2.38 -6.97
N GLN A 86 -12.27 1.36 -7.50
CA GLN A 86 -11.67 0.53 -8.54
C GLN A 86 -12.01 1.16 -9.88
N PRO A 87 -11.04 1.27 -10.80
CA PRO A 87 -9.65 0.79 -10.71
C PRO A 87 -8.77 1.64 -9.76
N TYR A 88 -7.79 1.01 -9.10
CA TYR A 88 -6.92 1.66 -8.10
C TYR A 88 -5.89 2.64 -8.68
N VAL A 89 -5.90 2.83 -9.99
CA VAL A 89 -4.97 3.67 -10.75
C VAL A 89 -5.74 4.46 -11.81
N ASP A 90 -5.18 5.56 -12.27
CA ASP A 90 -5.71 6.31 -13.40
C ASP A 90 -5.17 5.78 -14.75
N PHE A 91 -5.46 6.50 -15.83
CA PHE A 91 -4.97 6.16 -17.16
C PHE A 91 -3.43 6.20 -17.28
N GLY A 92 -2.76 7.11 -16.58
CA GLY A 92 -1.31 7.15 -16.54
C GLY A 92 -0.74 5.95 -15.79
N GLY A 93 -1.45 5.47 -14.78
CA GLY A 93 -1.08 4.28 -14.04
C GLY A 93 0.05 4.52 -13.06
N ILE A 94 0.57 3.41 -12.53
CA ILE A 94 1.78 3.36 -11.72
C ILE A 94 2.83 2.57 -12.48
N SER A 95 4.01 3.15 -12.67
CA SER A 95 5.11 2.48 -13.37
C SER A 95 6.33 2.27 -12.50
N PHE A 96 7.03 1.19 -12.77
CA PHE A 96 8.19 0.78 -11.99
C PHE A 96 9.22 0.06 -12.86
N THR A 97 10.47 0.21 -12.48
CA THR A 97 11.62 -0.46 -13.10
C THR A 97 11.90 -1.77 -12.38
N THR A 98 12.31 -2.78 -13.14
CA THR A 98 12.80 -4.04 -12.60
C THR A 98 14.29 -4.26 -12.89
N ASP A 99 14.93 -5.16 -12.17
CA ASP A 99 16.35 -5.53 -12.33
C ASP A 99 16.72 -5.94 -13.76
N ARG A 100 15.86 -6.75 -14.41
CA ARG A 100 16.13 -7.34 -15.73
C ARG A 100 14.95 -7.35 -16.69
N GLY A 101 13.73 -7.07 -16.24
CA GLY A 101 12.52 -7.09 -17.09
C GLY A 101 12.25 -5.79 -17.84
N GLY A 102 13.01 -4.71 -17.53
CA GLY A 102 12.73 -3.36 -18.00
C GLY A 102 11.68 -2.66 -17.13
N ASP A 103 11.06 -1.64 -17.69
CA ASP A 103 9.97 -0.90 -17.04
C ASP A 103 8.62 -1.55 -17.32
N PHE A 104 7.76 -1.55 -16.31
CA PHE A 104 6.38 -1.96 -16.39
C PHE A 104 5.46 -0.82 -15.97
N ASN A 105 4.25 -0.78 -16.52
CA ASN A 105 3.21 0.17 -16.15
C ASN A 105 1.91 -0.58 -15.87
N LEU A 106 1.39 -0.44 -14.65
CA LEU A 106 0.07 -0.90 -14.26
C LEU A 106 -0.90 0.27 -14.42
N GLY A 107 -1.73 0.23 -15.46
CA GLY A 107 -2.61 1.33 -15.86
C GLY A 107 -3.95 0.83 -16.36
N LEU A 108 -4.73 1.75 -16.94
CA LEU A 108 -6.00 1.40 -17.59
C LEU A 108 -5.78 1.08 -19.06
N GLY A 109 -6.49 0.05 -19.54
CA GLY A 109 -6.58 -0.21 -20.97
C GLY A 109 -7.21 0.97 -21.71
N GLY A 110 -6.68 1.32 -22.89
CA GLY A 110 -7.31 2.29 -23.78
C GLY A 110 -8.65 1.78 -24.36
N GLY A 111 -9.31 2.64 -25.14
CA GLY A 111 -10.32 2.27 -26.15
C GLY A 111 -11.63 1.63 -25.65
N GLY A 112 -12.15 2.05 -24.50
CA GLY A 112 -13.48 1.65 -24.01
C GLY A 112 -13.50 0.38 -23.16
N PHE A 113 -12.33 -0.18 -22.85
CA PHE A 113 -12.19 -1.30 -21.92
C PHE A 113 -11.87 -0.76 -20.53
N TYR A 114 -12.73 -1.08 -19.56
CA TYR A 114 -12.59 -0.66 -18.17
C TYR A 114 -11.65 -1.58 -17.35
N GLY A 115 -10.72 -2.27 -18.01
CA GLY A 115 -9.82 -3.24 -17.42
C GLY A 115 -8.47 -2.65 -17.01
N LEU A 116 -7.85 -3.24 -15.99
CA LEU A 116 -6.45 -2.97 -15.66
C LEU A 116 -5.55 -3.74 -16.62
N VAL A 117 -4.50 -3.09 -17.09
CA VAL A 117 -3.47 -3.69 -17.95
C VAL A 117 -2.10 -3.54 -17.32
N LEU A 118 -1.24 -4.52 -17.55
CA LEU A 118 0.19 -4.42 -17.32
C LEU A 118 0.88 -4.27 -18.68
N ASN A 119 1.52 -3.13 -18.89
CA ASN A 119 2.36 -2.88 -20.05
C ASN A 119 3.82 -3.15 -19.70
N ALA A 120 4.59 -3.73 -20.61
CA ALA A 120 6.01 -3.96 -20.45
C ALA A 120 6.81 -3.28 -21.57
N SER A 121 7.72 -2.40 -21.19
CA SER A 121 8.50 -1.55 -22.11
C SER A 121 9.34 -2.33 -23.13
N ARG A 122 9.76 -3.56 -22.80
CA ARG A 122 10.54 -4.40 -23.72
C ARG A 122 9.77 -4.85 -24.95
N LEU A 123 8.45 -5.02 -24.82
CA LEU A 123 7.58 -5.53 -25.86
C LEU A 123 6.64 -4.43 -26.38
N ASN A 124 6.36 -3.41 -25.56
CA ASN A 124 5.56 -2.24 -25.90
C ASN A 124 6.30 -0.94 -25.51
N PRO A 125 7.32 -0.48 -26.26
CA PRO A 125 8.16 0.66 -25.85
C PRO A 125 7.41 1.97 -25.60
N PHE A 126 6.21 2.13 -26.17
CA PHE A 126 5.42 3.34 -26.04
C PHE A 126 4.39 3.28 -24.91
N GLY A 127 4.13 2.10 -24.34
CA GLY A 127 3.22 1.92 -23.21
C GLY A 127 1.76 2.24 -23.50
N TYR A 128 1.35 2.29 -24.78
CA TYR A 128 -0.05 2.52 -25.12
C TYR A 128 -0.87 1.26 -24.86
N GLY A 129 -1.89 1.37 -24.02
CA GLY A 129 -2.90 0.33 -23.87
C GLY A 129 -3.75 0.24 -25.13
N ASN A 130 -3.71 -0.90 -25.83
CA ASN A 130 -4.31 -1.04 -27.15
C ASN A 130 -5.80 -1.39 -27.08
N GLY A 131 -6.63 -0.52 -26.50
CA GLY A 131 -8.06 -0.68 -26.73
C GLY A 131 -8.65 -2.02 -26.28
N GLY A 132 -8.12 -2.66 -25.23
CA GLY A 132 -8.49 -4.02 -24.82
C GLY A 132 -8.14 -5.15 -25.79
N ARG A 133 -7.31 -4.90 -26.82
CA ARG A 133 -6.74 -5.93 -27.67
C ARG A 133 -5.36 -6.33 -27.14
N ALA A 134 -5.21 -7.62 -26.83
CA ALA A 134 -3.93 -8.21 -26.49
C ALA A 134 -2.90 -7.83 -27.55
N THR A 135 -1.94 -7.01 -27.15
CA THR A 135 -0.77 -6.62 -27.94
C THR A 135 0.42 -7.15 -27.19
N SER A 136 1.47 -7.60 -27.88
CA SER A 136 2.68 -8.07 -27.22
C SER A 136 3.15 -7.05 -26.18
N GLY A 137 3.39 -7.49 -24.95
CA GLY A 137 3.74 -6.59 -23.86
C GLY A 137 2.60 -5.77 -23.26
N SER A 138 1.33 -6.11 -23.51
CA SER A 138 0.16 -5.52 -22.86
C SER A 138 -0.82 -6.63 -22.48
N THR A 139 -0.93 -6.92 -21.18
CA THR A 139 -1.75 -8.02 -20.65
C THR A 139 -2.80 -7.50 -19.70
N ASP A 140 -4.05 -7.94 -19.86
CA ASP A 140 -5.11 -7.68 -18.88
C ASP A 140 -4.81 -8.37 -17.55
N VAL A 141 -4.98 -7.64 -16.45
CA VAL A 141 -4.70 -8.13 -15.10
C VAL A 141 -5.83 -7.83 -14.13
N GLY A 142 -6.09 -8.76 -13.20
CA GLY A 142 -6.86 -8.47 -12.00
C GLY A 142 -5.94 -8.03 -10.88
N MET A 143 -6.19 -6.88 -10.26
CA MET A 143 -5.39 -6.35 -9.15
C MET A 143 -6.13 -6.41 -7.81
N ARG A 144 -5.41 -6.72 -6.74
CA ARG A 144 -5.85 -6.62 -5.35
C ARG A 144 -4.94 -5.68 -4.58
N LEU A 145 -5.54 -4.85 -3.73
CA LEU A 145 -4.85 -3.89 -2.88
C LEU A 145 -5.35 -4.04 -1.43
N ASN A 146 -4.44 -4.26 -0.50
CA ASN A 146 -4.76 -4.40 0.93
C ASN A 146 -3.94 -3.41 1.75
N ALA A 147 -4.61 -2.63 2.61
CA ALA A 147 -3.91 -1.77 3.55
C ALA A 147 -3.15 -2.61 4.59
N VAL A 148 -1.88 -2.30 4.81
CA VAL A 148 -1.10 -2.91 5.89
C VAL A 148 -1.35 -2.08 7.16
N PRO A 149 -1.83 -2.68 8.27
CA PRO A 149 -1.99 -1.96 9.53
C PRO A 149 -0.65 -1.36 9.97
N GLU A 150 -0.65 -0.07 10.30
CA GLU A 150 0.59 0.63 10.68
C GLU A 150 1.21 -0.01 11.93
N PRO A 151 2.54 -0.18 12.03
CA PRO A 151 3.20 -0.70 13.23
C PRO A 151 2.84 0.07 14.51
N ALA A 152 2.56 1.37 14.38
CA ALA A 152 2.07 2.19 15.49
C ALA A 152 0.69 1.75 15.99
N THR A 153 -0.18 1.25 15.10
CA THR A 153 -1.48 0.70 15.50
C THR A 153 -1.31 -0.54 16.37
N TRP A 154 -0.37 -1.42 16.02
CA TRP A 154 -0.03 -2.58 16.87
C TRP A 154 0.49 -2.14 18.24
N ALA A 155 1.40 -1.17 18.25
CA ALA A 155 1.92 -0.60 19.49
C ALA A 155 0.82 0.03 20.36
N MET A 156 -0.13 0.75 19.75
CA MET A 156 -1.27 1.34 20.47
C MET A 156 -2.24 0.28 20.99
N MET A 157 -2.52 -0.78 20.23
CA MET A 157 -3.36 -1.89 20.70
C MET A 157 -2.70 -2.61 21.88
N ILE A 158 -1.42 -2.96 21.76
CA ILE A 158 -0.65 -3.59 22.85
C ILE A 158 -0.57 -2.66 24.05
N GLY A 159 -0.29 -1.37 23.84
CA GLY A 159 -0.25 -0.35 24.88
C GLY A 159 -1.61 -0.21 25.61
N GLY A 160 -2.71 -0.22 24.85
CA GLY A 160 -4.06 -0.21 25.40
C GLY A 160 -4.35 -1.45 26.26
N PHE A 161 -4.01 -2.64 25.78
CA PHE A 161 -4.16 -3.87 26.56
C PHE A 161 -3.29 -3.89 27.83
N ALA A 162 -2.05 -3.40 27.73
CA ALA A 162 -1.16 -3.27 28.89
C ALA A 162 -1.77 -2.31 29.93
N LEU A 163 -2.29 -1.16 29.49
CA LEU A 163 -2.97 -0.21 30.38
C LEU A 163 -4.18 -0.84 31.08
N VAL A 164 -5.09 -1.47 30.34
CA VAL A 164 -6.27 -2.14 30.92
C VAL A 164 -5.85 -3.24 31.91
N GLY A 165 -4.86 -4.06 31.54
CA GLY A 165 -4.32 -5.11 32.40
C GLY A 165 -3.74 -4.56 33.71
N THR A 166 -3.00 -3.44 33.66
CA THR A 166 -2.46 -2.80 34.87
C THR A 166 -3.56 -2.24 35.77
N MET A 167 -4.63 -1.68 35.21
CA MET A 167 -5.78 -1.19 35.98
C MET A 167 -6.49 -2.32 36.73
N ILE A 168 -6.72 -3.46 36.06
CA ILE A 168 -7.32 -4.65 36.67
C ILE A 168 -6.45 -5.18 37.82
N ARG A 169 -5.12 -5.22 37.62
CA ARG A 169 -4.16 -5.67 38.65
C ARG A 169 -4.17 -4.75 39.87
N ARG A 170 -4.30 -3.43 39.70
CA ARG A 170 -4.39 -2.47 40.80
C ARG A 170 -5.67 -2.64 41.61
N ARG A 171 -6.82 -2.82 40.95
CA ARG A 171 -8.13 -2.97 41.64
C ARG A 171 -8.15 -4.16 42.58
N ARG A 172 -7.56 -5.30 42.19
CA ARG A 172 -7.50 -6.50 43.06
C ARG A 172 -6.77 -6.26 44.38
N ARG A 173 -5.76 -5.38 44.42
CA ARG A 173 -5.04 -5.06 45.66
C ARG A 173 -5.88 -4.25 46.64
N SER A 174 -6.77 -3.39 46.14
CA SER A 174 -7.63 -2.55 46.99
C SER A 174 -8.85 -3.29 47.56
N VAL A 175 -9.29 -4.38 46.93
CA VAL A 175 -10.47 -5.15 47.39
C VAL A 175 -10.12 -6.19 48.46
N GLY A 176 -8.88 -6.71 48.45
CA GLY A 176 -8.44 -7.72 49.43
C GLY A 176 -8.19 -7.20 50.85
N SER A 177 -8.14 -5.88 51.07
CA SER A 177 -7.80 -5.29 52.37
C SER A 177 -9.01 -4.98 53.27
N VAL A 178 -10.23 -5.41 52.89
CA VAL A 178 -11.46 -5.13 53.66
C VAL A 178 -11.91 -6.36 54.50
N LEU A 179 -11.24 -7.51 54.38
CA LEU A 179 -11.59 -8.76 55.07
C LEU A 179 -10.53 -9.22 56.10
N ALA A 180 -9.69 -8.32 56.61
CA ALA A 180 -8.69 -8.62 57.64
C ALA A 180 -8.86 -7.69 58.85
#